data_AF-A0AB73BZ32-F1
#
_entry.id   AF-A0AB73BZ32-F1
#
_cell.length_a   1.000
_cell.length_b   1.000
_cell.length_c   1.000
_cell.angle_alpha   90.00
_cell.angle_beta   90.00
_cell.angle_gamma   90.00
#
_symmetry.space_group_name_H-M   'P 1'
#
loop_
_entity.id
_entity.type
_entity.pdbx_description
1 polymer ?
#
loop_
_entity_poly.entity_id
_entity_poly.type
_entity_poly.pdbx_seq_one_letter_code
_entity_poly.pdbx_strand_id
1 'polypeptide(L)'
;MEIFYHHIYEYQKGVRNLILHSTFRENLNLVRNKLTAENIAFLIYPLGKEKINIFFGDPECIAVIKKIGKISLTDYTPEEDFILGIMLGYDRRKQCSRYLQMKQEHKKVTVHTA
;
A
#
# COMPACT_ATOMS: atom_id res chain seq x y z
N MET A 1 15.80 -9.58 -2.88
CA MET A 1 15.96 -8.13 -3.15
C MET A 1 15.81 -7.76 -4.62
N GLU A 2 15.98 -8.69 -5.57
CA GLU A 2 15.76 -8.43 -7.01
C GLU A 2 14.38 -7.82 -7.30
N ILE A 3 13.32 -8.35 -6.69
CA ILE A 3 11.95 -7.83 -6.82
C ILE A 3 11.85 -6.36 -6.35
N PHE A 4 12.57 -5.99 -5.30
CA PHE A 4 12.57 -4.61 -4.81
C PHE A 4 13.18 -3.64 -5.83
N TYR A 5 14.29 -4.02 -6.47
CA TYR A 5 14.90 -3.22 -7.54
C TYR A 5 14.00 -3.15 -8.78
N HIS A 6 13.31 -4.24 -9.11
CA HIS A 6 12.31 -4.23 -10.17
C HIS A 6 11.19 -3.23 -9.88
N HIS A 7 10.70 -3.16 -8.64
CA HIS A 7 9.69 -2.18 -8.28
C HIS A 7 10.17 -0.73 -8.34
N ILE A 8 11.43 -0.46 -7.98
CA ILE A 8 12.03 0.87 -8.18
C ILE A 8 12.01 1.22 -9.67
N TYR A 9 12.40 0.28 -10.54
CA TYR A 9 12.40 0.48 -11.98
C TYR A 9 10.98 0.75 -12.53
N GLU A 10 9.97 -0.02 -12.10
CA GLU A 10 8.57 0.21 -12.49
C GLU A 10 8.07 1.60 -12.09
N TYR A 11 8.40 2.03 -10.86
CA TYR A 11 8.07 3.37 -10.39
C TYR A 11 8.76 4.45 -11.25
N GLN A 12 10.06 4.33 -11.50
CA GLN A 12 10.82 5.28 -12.31
C GLN A 12 10.33 5.36 -13.77
N LYS A 13 9.72 4.30 -14.29
CA LYS A 13 9.09 4.28 -15.61
C LYS A 13 7.65 4.80 -15.63
N GLY A 14 7.10 5.18 -14.47
CA GLY A 14 5.74 5.73 -14.36
C GLY A 14 4.65 4.67 -14.54
N VAL A 15 4.94 3.39 -14.30
CA VAL A 15 3.94 2.31 -14.42
C VAL A 15 2.85 2.45 -13.37
N ARG A 16 3.21 2.90 -12.16
CA ARG A 16 2.32 3.13 -11.02
C ARG A 16 2.90 4.17 -10.08
N ASN A 17 2.02 4.96 -9.47
CA ASN A 17 2.37 6.08 -8.60
C ASN A 17 2.75 5.64 -7.17
N LEU A 18 2.30 4.45 -6.75
CA LEU A 18 2.61 3.87 -5.45
C LEU A 18 3.00 2.39 -5.59
N ILE A 19 4.02 1.99 -4.85
CA ILE A 19 4.45 0.60 -4.68
C ILE A 19 4.21 0.18 -3.22
N LEU A 20 3.67 -1.02 -3.03
CA LEU A 20 3.76 -1.76 -1.77
C LEU A 20 4.73 -2.93 -1.95
N HIS A 21 5.80 -2.95 -1.16
CA HIS A 21 6.76 -4.05 -1.11
C HIS A 21 6.88 -4.61 0.30
N SER A 22 6.73 -5.92 0.45
CA SER A 22 6.90 -6.62 1.74
C SER A 22 8.24 -7.37 1.76
N THR A 23 9.02 -7.20 2.83
CA THR A 23 10.31 -7.89 3.00
C THR A 23 10.62 -8.12 4.48
N PHE A 24 11.72 -8.82 4.76
CA PHE A 24 12.20 -9.02 6.13
C PHE A 24 12.83 -7.75 6.71
N ARG A 25 12.72 -7.60 8.03
CA ARG A 25 13.19 -6.42 8.76
C ARG A 25 14.72 -6.26 8.68
N GLU A 26 15.48 -7.33 8.48
CA GLU A 26 16.93 -7.24 8.24
C GLU A 26 17.27 -6.34 7.02
N ASN A 27 16.40 -6.31 6.01
CA ASN A 27 16.62 -5.53 4.78
C ASN A 27 16.30 -4.02 4.96
N LEU A 28 15.85 -3.59 6.14
CA LEU A 28 15.40 -2.21 6.40
C LEU A 28 16.44 -1.16 6.02
N ASN A 29 17.68 -1.36 6.43
CA ASN A 29 18.76 -0.39 6.18
C ASN A 29 19.08 -0.30 4.69
N LEU A 30 19.12 -1.43 3.99
CA LEU A 30 19.35 -1.48 2.54
C LEU A 30 18.24 -0.72 1.80
N VAL A 31 16.98 -1.03 2.11
CA VAL A 31 15.82 -0.37 1.49
C VAL A 31 15.84 1.13 1.74
N ARG A 32 16.04 1.56 2.99
CA ARG A 32 16.08 2.98 3.35
C ARG A 32 17.18 3.71 2.61
N ASN A 33 18.40 3.16 2.59
CA ASN A 33 19.54 3.77 1.92
C ASN A 33 19.28 3.91 0.42
N LYS A 34 18.72 2.88 -0.22
CA LYS A 34 18.42 2.91 -1.66
C LYS A 34 17.34 3.93 -2.00
N LEU A 35 16.20 3.94 -1.28
CA LEU A 35 15.11 4.89 -1.57
C LEU A 35 15.52 6.34 -1.32
N THR A 36 16.29 6.60 -0.25
CA THR A 36 16.85 7.93 0.01
C THR A 36 17.83 8.36 -1.08
N ALA A 37 18.71 7.47 -1.55
CA ALA A 37 19.67 7.78 -2.61
C ALA A 37 19.00 8.11 -3.95
N GLU A 38 17.86 7.47 -4.24
CA GLU A 38 17.04 7.74 -5.44
C GLU A 38 16.06 8.92 -5.24
N ASN A 39 16.06 9.57 -4.06
CA ASN A 39 15.12 10.62 -3.67
C ASN A 39 13.64 10.23 -3.83
N ILE A 40 13.30 9.00 -3.47
CA ILE A 40 11.94 8.46 -3.56
C ILE A 40 11.26 8.57 -2.20
N ALA A 41 10.04 9.13 -2.14
CA ALA A 41 9.29 9.20 -0.90
C ALA A 41 8.84 7.80 -0.45
N PHE A 42 8.91 7.53 0.86
CA PHE A 42 8.54 6.21 1.39
C PHE A 42 7.98 6.26 2.81
N LEU A 43 7.28 5.20 3.18
CA LEU A 43 6.72 4.94 4.51
C LEU A 43 6.88 3.46 4.84
N ILE A 44 7.25 3.15 6.09
CA ILE A 44 7.53 1.78 6.52
C ILE A 44 6.63 1.44 7.69
N TYR A 45 5.93 0.32 7.57
CA TYR A 45 5.08 -0.25 8.61
C TYR A 45 5.56 -1.64 9.02
N PRO A 46 5.59 -1.96 10.31
CA PRO A 46 5.88 -3.32 10.76
C PRO A 46 4.74 -4.26 10.35
N LEU A 47 5.10 -5.44 9.84
CA LEU A 47 4.18 -6.52 9.52
C LEU A 47 4.52 -7.73 10.42
N GLY A 48 3.92 -7.75 11.61
CA GLY A 48 4.30 -8.70 12.65
C GLY A 48 5.71 -8.43 13.20
N LYS A 49 6.44 -9.49 13.59
CA LYS A 49 7.76 -9.36 14.23
C LYS A 49 8.91 -9.24 13.22
N GLU A 50 8.86 -10.02 12.15
CA GLU A 50 10.01 -10.23 11.26
C GLU A 50 9.89 -9.52 9.91
N LYS A 51 8.68 -9.12 9.50
CA LYS A 51 8.45 -8.51 8.20
C LYS A 51 8.08 -7.04 8.33
N ILE A 52 8.27 -6.32 7.24
CA ILE A 52 7.90 -4.91 7.08
C ILE A 52 7.19 -4.73 5.74
N ASN A 53 6.20 -3.85 5.73
CA ASN A 53 5.63 -3.28 4.53
C ASN A 53 6.30 -1.94 4.25
N ILE A 54 6.78 -1.76 3.03
CA ILE A 54 7.37 -0.52 2.55
C ILE A 54 6.47 0.01 1.46
N PHE A 55 5.87 1.16 1.72
CA PHE A 55 5.20 1.97 0.71
C PHE A 55 6.23 2.94 0.15
N PHE A 56 6.36 3.04 -1.17
CA PHE A 56 7.20 4.06 -1.80
C PHE A 56 6.64 4.50 -3.14
N GLY A 57 6.88 5.75 -3.51
CA GLY A 57 6.37 6.32 -4.75
C GLY A 57 6.22 7.83 -4.68
N ASP A 58 5.16 8.35 -5.30
CA ASP A 58 4.89 9.78 -5.35
C ASP A 58 4.63 10.36 -3.95
N PRO A 59 5.18 11.55 -3.61
CA PRO A 59 5.01 12.16 -2.30
C PRO A 59 3.55 12.32 -1.86
N GLU A 60 2.66 12.64 -2.79
CA GLU A 60 1.22 12.80 -2.56
C GLU A 60 0.58 11.46 -2.18
N CYS A 61 0.93 10.37 -2.87
CA CYS A 61 0.46 9.02 -2.53
C CYS A 61 0.93 8.60 -1.14
N ILE A 62 2.20 8.88 -0.80
CA ILE A 62 2.74 8.60 0.53
C ILE A 62 2.04 9.43 1.62
N ALA A 63 1.74 10.70 1.34
CA ALA A 63 0.99 11.55 2.24
C ALA A 63 -0.42 11.02 2.52
N VAL A 64 -1.11 10.47 1.49
CA VAL A 64 -2.41 9.81 1.66
C VAL A 64 -2.30 8.60 2.59
N ILE A 65 -1.34 7.69 2.37
CA ILE A 65 -1.16 6.52 3.26
C ILE A 65 -0.86 6.96 4.70
N LYS A 66 -0.02 7.98 4.87
CA LYS A 66 0.29 8.54 6.19
C LYS A 66 -0.95 9.12 6.88
N LYS A 67 -1.88 9.72 6.12
CA LYS A 67 -3.15 10.25 6.65
C LYS A 67 -4.15 9.16 7.02
N ILE A 68 -4.19 8.05 6.27
CA ILE A 68 -4.96 6.86 6.66
C ILE A 68 -4.43 6.31 7.99
N GLY A 69 -3.10 6.26 8.16
CA GLY A 69 -2.46 6.00 9.45
C GLY A 69 -2.65 4.58 10.00
N LYS A 70 -3.22 3.67 9.21
CA LYS A 70 -3.45 2.27 9.57
C LYS A 70 -2.28 1.39 9.13
N ILE A 71 -1.77 0.62 10.07
CA ILE A 71 -0.63 -0.29 9.87
C ILE A 71 -1.09 -1.56 9.13
N SER A 72 -2.24 -2.11 9.52
CA SER A 72 -2.80 -3.29 8.88
C SER A 72 -3.73 -2.91 7.74
N LEU A 73 -3.54 -3.55 6.58
CA LEU A 73 -4.43 -3.40 5.43
C LEU A 73 -5.82 -3.99 5.70
N THR A 74 -5.96 -4.88 6.67
CA THR A 74 -7.26 -5.45 7.09
C THR A 74 -8.19 -4.41 7.71
N ASP A 75 -7.62 -3.33 8.24
CA ASP A 75 -8.38 -2.32 8.98
C ASP A 75 -8.88 -1.21 8.05
N TYR A 76 -8.56 -1.28 6.76
CA TYR A 76 -8.94 -0.29 5.77
C TYR A 76 -10.45 -0.34 5.54
N THR A 77 -11.09 0.82 5.53
CA THR A 77 -12.48 0.94 5.09
C THR A 77 -12.58 0.63 3.59
N PRO A 78 -13.77 0.30 3.06
CA PRO A 78 -13.95 0.11 1.63
C PRO A 78 -13.45 1.30 0.80
N GLU A 79 -13.63 2.53 1.28
CA GLU A 79 -13.13 3.76 0.66
C GLU A 79 -11.60 3.84 0.66
N GLU A 80 -10.97 3.53 1.78
CA GLU A 80 -9.51 3.53 1.90
C GLU A 80 -8.87 2.44 1.03
N ASP A 81 -9.45 1.23 1.00
CA ASP A 81 -9.03 0.14 0.11
C ASP A 81 -9.18 0.53 -1.37
N PHE A 82 -10.28 1.22 -1.71
CA PHE A 82 -10.46 1.75 -3.06
C PHE A 82 -9.34 2.73 -3.44
N ILE A 83 -9.10 3.73 -2.60
CA ILE A 83 -8.05 4.75 -2.82
C ILE A 83 -6.67 4.09 -2.96
N LEU A 84 -6.35 3.16 -2.05
CA LEU A 84 -5.10 2.39 -2.10
C LEU A 84 -4.96 1.63 -3.42
N GLY A 85 -6.00 0.92 -3.84
CA GLY A 85 -5.96 0.14 -5.08
C GLY A 85 -5.75 1.00 -6.32
N ILE A 86 -6.36 2.19 -6.38
CA ILE A 86 -6.11 3.14 -7.47
C ILE A 86 -4.66 3.62 -7.49
N MET A 87 -4.08 3.99 -6.34
CA MET A 87 -2.68 4.42 -6.26
C MET A 87 -1.69 3.32 -6.63
N LEU A 88 -2.02 2.05 -6.33
CA LEU A 88 -1.24 0.87 -6.72
C LEU A 88 -1.34 0.53 -8.22
N GLY A 89 -2.22 1.22 -8.97
CA GLY A 89 -2.42 1.02 -10.40
C GLY A 89 -3.41 -0.10 -10.76
N TYR A 90 -4.28 -0.52 -9.84
CA TYR A 90 -5.33 -1.47 -10.17
C TYR A 90 -6.39 -0.87 -11.10
N ASP A 91 -7.00 -1.74 -11.90
CA ASP A 91 -8.08 -1.33 -12.80
C ASP A 91 -9.26 -0.72 -12.02
N ARG A 92 -9.70 0.45 -12.50
CA ARG A 92 -10.79 1.23 -11.87
C ARG A 92 -12.09 0.44 -11.80
N ARG A 93 -12.46 -0.30 -12.85
CA ARG A 93 -13.72 -1.05 -12.88
C ARG A 93 -13.69 -2.20 -11.88
N LYS A 94 -12.57 -2.91 -11.78
CA LYS A 94 -12.37 -3.96 -10.77
C LYS A 94 -12.42 -3.40 -9.35
N GLN A 95 -11.81 -2.24 -9.09
CA GLN A 95 -11.91 -1.56 -7.79
C GLN A 95 -13.36 -1.13 -7.47
N CYS A 96 -14.14 -0.68 -8.46
CA CYS A 96 -15.56 -0.38 -8.24
C CYS A 96 -16.35 -1.64 -7.83
N SER A 97 -16.14 -2.76 -8.52
CA SER A 97 -16.77 -4.03 -8.17
C SER A 97 -16.38 -4.49 -6.76
N ARG A 98 -15.10 -4.43 -6.41
CA ARG A 98 -14.59 -4.77 -5.07
C ARG A 98 -15.18 -3.89 -3.98
N TYR A 99 -15.24 -2.57 -4.20
CA TYR A 99 -15.84 -1.62 -3.25
C TYR A 99 -17.31 -1.94 -2.97
N LEU A 100 -18.11 -2.18 -4.01
CA LEU A 100 -19.53 -2.52 -3.86
C LEU A 100 -19.72 -3.83 -3.09
N GLN A 101 -18.87 -4.83 -3.33
CA GLN A 101 -18.88 -6.09 -2.59
C GLN A 101 -18.56 -5.85 -1.10
N MET A 102 -17.48 -5.14 -0.80
CA MET A 102 -17.08 -4.86 0.59
C MET A 102 -18.19 -4.10 1.35
N LYS A 103 -18.88 -3.15 0.70
CA LYS A 103 -20.01 -2.43 1.32
C LYS A 103 -21.20 -3.35 1.64
N GLN A 104 -21.46 -4.37 0.81
CA GLN A 104 -22.53 -5.32 1.07
C GLN A 104 -22.17 -6.25 2.24
N GLU A 105 -20.93 -6.71 2.31
CA GLU A 105 -20.42 -7.56 3.39
C GLU A 105 -20.42 -6.82 4.73
N HIS A 106 -19.98 -5.56 4.76
CA HIS A 106 -20.03 -4.72 5.97
C HIS A 106 -21.47 -4.53 6.46
N LYS A 107 -22.43 -4.30 5.55
CA LYS A 107 -23.85 -4.19 5.94
C LYS A 107 -24.40 -5.47 6.57
N LYS A 108 -23.99 -6.66 6.09
CA LYS A 108 -24.44 -7.93 6.67
C LYS A 108 -23.93 -8.15 8.09
N VAL A 109 -22.67 -7.76 8.37
CA VAL A 109 -22.08 -7.89 9.72
C VAL A 109 -22.80 -7.00 10.72
N THR A 110 -23.09 -5.74 10.37
CA THR A 110 -23.78 -4.80 11.28
C THR A 110 -25.24 -5.19 11.56
N VAL A 111 -25.92 -5.87 10.63
CA VAL A 111 -27.31 -6.30 10.80
C VAL A 111 -27.44 -7.58 11.65
N HIS A 112 -26.38 -8.40 11.77
CA HIS A 112 -26.38 -9.60 12.62
C HIS A 112 -25.87 -9.36 14.05
N THR A 113 -25.36 -8.16 14.36
CA THR A 113 -24.88 -7.79 15.70
C THR A 113 -25.79 -6.80 16.43
N ALA A 114 -26.98 -6.53 15.88
CA ALA A 114 -28.02 -5.67 16.48
C ALA A 114 -29.18 -6.52 17.03
#